data_AF-A0A3N7HTN2-F1
#
_entry.id   AF-A0A3N7HTN2-F1
#
_cell.length_a   1.000
_cell.length_b   1.000
_cell.length_c   1.000
_cell.angle_alpha   90.00
_cell.angle_beta   90.00
_cell.angle_gamma   90.00
#
_symmetry.space_group_name_H-M   'P 1'
#
loop_
_entity.id
_entity.type
_entity.pdbx_description
1 polymer ?
#
loop_
_entity_poly.entity_id
_entity_poly.type
_entity_poly.pdbx_seq_one_letter_code
_entity_poly.pdbx_strand_id
1 'polypeptide(L)'
;SWRSPGDLHVVNLTLLPHTEEDLLWLDQALGEGSVTILSRGYGNCRITATAQDRLWRVQFFNSMDVLILDTFEVTAMPEVVLAASEDLADSAGRIREVLGAIR
;
A
#
# COMPACT_ATOMS: atom_id res chain seq x y z
N SER A 1 12.24 12.15 -16.13
CA SER A 1 13.37 11.53 -15.40
C SER A 1 13.00 11.49 -13.92
N TRP A 2 13.06 10.32 -13.29
CA TRP A 2 12.71 10.14 -11.88
C TRP A 2 13.67 10.92 -10.98
N ARG A 3 13.14 11.65 -9.99
CA ARG A 3 13.89 12.52 -9.07
C ARG A 3 13.79 11.93 -7.66
N SER A 4 14.84 11.24 -7.25
CA SER A 4 15.13 10.75 -5.89
C SER A 4 14.12 9.77 -5.22
N PRO A 5 14.60 8.93 -4.28
CA PRO A 5 13.77 8.01 -3.49
C PRO A 5 12.67 8.66 -2.64
N GLY A 6 12.67 9.99 -2.47
CA GLY A 6 11.76 10.71 -1.58
C GLY A 6 10.58 11.42 -2.26
N ASP A 7 10.52 11.46 -3.59
CA ASP A 7 9.42 12.15 -4.29
C ASP A 7 8.23 11.20 -4.43
N LEU A 8 7.45 11.06 -3.35
CA LEU A 8 6.13 10.45 -3.41
C LEU A 8 5.22 11.34 -4.28
N HIS A 9 4.70 10.78 -5.35
CA HIS A 9 3.63 11.41 -6.12
C HIS A 9 2.35 10.60 -5.99
N VAL A 10 1.27 11.27 -5.60
CA VAL A 10 -0.04 10.64 -5.35
C VAL A 10 -1.08 11.23 -6.29
N VAL A 11 -1.78 10.34 -7.00
CA VAL A 11 -3.00 10.66 -7.75
C VAL A 11 -4.17 10.07 -6.98
N ASN A 12 -5.00 10.93 -6.40
CA ASN A 12 -6.18 10.51 -5.63
C ASN A 12 -7.39 10.38 -6.56
N LEU A 13 -7.71 9.15 -6.95
CA LEU A 13 -8.80 8.88 -7.88
C LEU A 13 -10.16 9.22 -7.26
N THR A 14 -10.35 8.94 -5.97
CA THR A 14 -11.60 9.22 -5.25
C THR A 14 -12.03 10.69 -5.30
N LEU A 15 -11.08 11.62 -5.46
CA LEU A 15 -11.35 13.06 -5.57
C LEU A 15 -11.44 13.57 -7.01
N LEU A 16 -11.16 12.73 -8.00
CA LEU A 16 -11.21 13.11 -9.41
C LEU A 16 -12.57 12.77 -10.02
N PRO A 17 -13.06 13.57 -10.98
CA PRO A 17 -14.23 13.20 -11.75
C PRO A 17 -13.87 12.03 -12.69
N HIS A 18 -14.44 10.87 -12.44
CA HIS A 18 -14.28 9.68 -13.29
C HIS A 18 -15.54 8.83 -13.27
N THR A 19 -15.67 7.95 -14.25
CA THR A 19 -16.66 6.88 -14.30
C THR A 19 -16.06 5.56 -13.82
N GLU A 20 -16.88 4.52 -13.68
CA GLU A 20 -16.38 3.16 -13.43
C GLU A 20 -15.59 2.62 -14.64
N GLU A 21 -16.01 2.97 -15.85
CA GLU A 21 -15.36 2.57 -17.10
C GLU A 21 -13.96 3.16 -17.22
N ASP A 22 -13.76 4.41 -16.77
CA ASP A 22 -12.44 5.04 -16.70
C ASP A 22 -11.51 4.28 -15.76
N LEU A 23 -12.00 3.84 -14.60
CA LEU A 23 -11.20 3.07 -13.63
C LEU A 23 -10.82 1.70 -14.20
N LEU A 24 -11.76 1.00 -14.84
CA LEU A 24 -11.49 -0.28 -15.51
C LEU A 24 -10.46 -0.13 -16.62
N TRP A 25 -10.54 0.97 -17.38
CA TRP A 25 -9.57 1.27 -18.41
C TRP A 25 -8.18 1.54 -17.81
N LEU A 26 -8.10 2.31 -16.73
CA LEU A 26 -6.83 2.57 -16.03
C LEU A 26 -6.19 1.28 -15.53
N ASP A 27 -6.97 0.36 -14.96
CA ASP A 27 -6.47 -0.95 -14.51
C ASP A 27 -5.89 -1.78 -15.65
N GLN A 28 -6.59 -1.82 -16.79
CA GLN A 28 -6.11 -2.53 -17.98
C GLN A 28 -4.86 -1.88 -18.57
N ALA A 29 -4.83 -0.55 -18.63
CA ALA A 29 -3.73 0.21 -19.22
C ALA A 29 -2.44 0.12 -18.40
N LEU A 30 -2.57 0.15 -17.07
CA LEU A 30 -1.43 0.06 -16.15
C LEU A 30 -1.00 -1.39 -15.89
N GLY A 31 -1.92 -2.33 -16.06
CA GLY A 31 -1.70 -3.76 -15.88
C GLY A 31 -1.47 -4.16 -14.42
N GLU A 32 -1.43 -5.47 -14.18
CA GLU A 32 -1.18 -6.05 -12.86
C GLU A 32 0.30 -6.43 -12.71
N GLY A 33 0.89 -6.02 -11.59
CA GLY A 33 2.23 -6.40 -11.18
C GLY A 33 2.23 -7.72 -10.41
N SER A 34 3.41 -8.11 -9.91
CA SER A 34 3.58 -9.42 -9.26
C SER A 34 3.29 -9.42 -7.75
N VAL A 35 2.91 -8.29 -7.16
CA VAL A 35 2.84 -8.12 -5.70
C VAL A 35 1.51 -7.51 -5.30
N THR A 36 0.84 -8.19 -4.36
CA THR A 36 -0.33 -7.67 -3.64
C THR A 36 -0.09 -7.81 -2.14
N ILE A 37 -0.32 -6.74 -1.40
CA ILE A 37 -0.13 -6.64 0.05
C ILE A 37 -1.49 -6.30 0.67
N LEU A 38 -1.83 -7.02 1.73
CA LEU A 38 -3.06 -6.81 2.48
C LEU A 38 -2.70 -6.40 3.90
N SER A 39 -3.04 -5.16 4.26
CA SER A 39 -2.98 -4.71 5.65
C SER A 39 -4.37 -4.81 6.27
N ARG A 40 -4.52 -5.63 7.31
CA ARG A 40 -5.79 -5.82 8.06
C ARG A 40 -5.75 -5.18 9.45
N GLY A 41 -4.74 -4.36 9.72
CA GLY A 41 -4.59 -3.61 10.96
C GLY A 41 -5.45 -2.35 10.98
N TYR A 42 -5.06 -1.38 11.80
CA TYR A 42 -5.63 -0.04 11.74
C TYR A 42 -5.28 0.59 10.38
N GLY A 43 -6.28 0.90 9.57
CA GLY A 43 -6.08 1.27 8.15
C GLY A 43 -6.12 0.07 7.22
N ASN A 44 -7.24 -0.67 7.20
CA ASN A 44 -7.50 -1.77 6.27
C ASN A 44 -7.25 -1.31 4.83
N CYS A 45 -6.23 -1.86 4.18
CA CYS A 45 -5.90 -1.47 2.83
C CYS A 45 -5.35 -2.63 1.99
N ARG A 46 -5.58 -2.49 0.69
CA ARG A 46 -5.03 -3.35 -0.36
C ARG A 46 -4.06 -2.51 -1.17
N ILE A 47 -2.83 -3.00 -1.27
CA ILE A 47 -1.77 -2.37 -2.03
C ILE A 47 -1.38 -3.33 -3.14
N THR A 48 -1.49 -2.91 -4.39
CA THR A 48 -1.20 -3.74 -5.55
C THR A 48 -0.16 -3.06 -6.43
N ALA A 49 0.91 -3.77 -6.77
CA ALA A 49 1.84 -3.31 -7.78
C ALA A 49 1.16 -3.34 -9.15
N THR A 50 1.38 -2.32 -9.97
CA THR A 50 0.98 -2.37 -11.39
C THR A 50 2.07 -3.04 -12.24
N ALA A 51 1.82 -3.23 -13.54
CA ALA A 51 2.87 -3.71 -14.44
C ALA A 51 3.94 -2.65 -14.73
N GLN A 52 3.74 -1.40 -14.30
CA GLN A 52 4.71 -0.32 -14.41
C GLN A 52 5.61 -0.25 -13.16
N ASP A 53 6.92 -0.05 -13.37
CA ASP A 53 7.88 0.08 -12.26
C ASP A 53 7.48 1.24 -11.34
N ARG A 54 7.52 0.98 -10.03
CA ARG A 54 7.26 1.96 -8.94
C ARG A 54 5.87 2.57 -8.92
N LEU A 55 4.92 2.04 -9.69
CA LEU A 55 3.54 2.49 -9.66
C LEU A 55 2.70 1.48 -8.88
N TRP A 56 2.10 1.96 -7.81
CA TRP A 56 1.29 1.18 -6.89
C TRP A 56 -0.13 1.72 -6.85
N ARG A 57 -1.12 0.83 -6.79
CA ARG A 57 -2.48 1.19 -6.41
C ARG A 57 -2.65 0.94 -4.92
N VAL A 58 -3.08 1.95 -4.17
CA VAL A 58 -3.31 1.87 -2.72
C VAL A 58 -4.78 2.17 -2.45
N GLN A 59 -5.49 1.19 -1.92
CA GLN A 59 -6.93 1.26 -1.68
C GLN A 59 -7.22 1.06 -0.19
N PHE A 60 -7.86 2.04 0.44
CA PHE A 60 -8.29 1.96 1.83
C PHE A 60 -9.77 1.64 1.92
N PHE A 61 -10.11 0.80 2.90
CA PHE A 61 -11.47 0.35 3.16
C PHE A 61 -11.86 0.69 4.60
N ASN A 62 -13.14 1.00 4.82
CA ASN A 62 -13.67 1.14 6.16
C ASN A 62 -13.95 -0.23 6.82
N SER A 63 -14.53 -0.22 8.02
CA SER A 63 -14.87 -1.44 8.78
C SER A 63 -15.98 -2.29 8.15
N MET A 64 -16.68 -1.79 7.13
CA MET A 64 -17.70 -2.51 6.38
C MET A 64 -17.20 -2.95 4.99
N ASP A 65 -15.88 -2.96 4.77
CA ASP A 65 -15.23 -3.26 3.48
C ASP A 65 -15.66 -2.36 2.31
N VAL A 66 -16.13 -1.15 2.61
CA VAL A 66 -16.43 -0.14 1.60
C VAL A 66 -15.16 0.66 1.31
N LEU A 67 -14.81 0.79 0.01
CA LEU A 67 -13.71 1.61 -0.47
C LEU A 67 -13.94 3.08 -0.09
N ILE A 68 -12.97 3.68 0.61
CA ILE A 68 -13.04 5.08 1.07
C ILE A 68 -11.95 5.98 0.48
N LEU A 69 -10.88 5.39 -0.03
CA LEU A 69 -9.80 6.10 -0.71
C LEU A 69 -9.12 5.16 -1.71
N ASP A 70 -8.94 5.63 -2.94
CA ASP A 70 -8.27 4.93 -4.02
C ASP A 70 -7.22 5.86 -4.63
N THR A 71 -5.96 5.47 -4.54
CA THR A 71 -4.83 6.25 -5.05
C THR A 71 -3.91 5.43 -5.94
N PHE A 72 -3.32 6.11 -6.92
CA PHE A 72 -2.07 5.66 -7.52
C PHE A 72 -0.91 6.41 -6.87
N GLU A 73 0.08 5.66 -6.42
CA GLU A 73 1.29 6.19 -5.78
C GLU A 73 2.52 5.81 -6.61
N VAL A 74 3.26 6.82 -7.04
CA VAL A 74 4.57 6.62 -7.70
C VAL A 74 5.64 6.72 -6.62
N THR A 75 6.18 5.57 -6.22
CA THR A 75 7.18 5.44 -5.15
C THR A 75 7.90 4.09 -5.24
N ALA A 76 9.09 4.00 -4.62
CA ALA A 76 9.78 2.72 -4.48
C ALA A 76 8.99 1.72 -3.62
N MET A 77 8.32 2.21 -2.58
CA MET A 77 7.45 1.42 -1.70
C MET A 77 6.43 2.38 -1.06
N PRO A 78 5.12 2.06 -1.05
CA PRO A 78 4.12 2.85 -0.34
C PRO A 78 4.41 2.89 1.15
N GLU A 79 4.28 4.06 1.77
CA GLU A 79 4.63 4.28 3.17
C GLU A 79 3.81 3.37 4.10
N VAL A 80 2.53 3.15 3.77
CA VAL A 80 1.62 2.28 4.51
C VAL A 80 2.06 0.80 4.59
N VAL A 81 2.99 0.37 3.73
CA VAL A 81 3.55 -0.98 3.75
C VAL A 81 4.68 -1.12 4.78
N LEU A 82 5.34 -0.02 5.13
CA LEU A 82 6.51 -0.03 6.00
C LEU A 82 6.09 -0.13 7.47
N ALA A 83 6.71 -1.07 8.20
CA ALA A 83 6.58 -1.11 9.65
C ALA A 83 7.30 0.08 10.27
N ALA A 84 6.70 0.67 11.31
CA ALA A 84 7.35 1.71 12.08
C ALA A 84 8.59 1.16 12.81
N SER A 85 9.54 2.04 13.12
CA SER A 85 10.78 1.62 13.81
C SER A 85 10.49 1.08 15.21
N GLU A 86 9.48 1.63 15.88
CA GLU A 86 9.02 1.17 17.20
C GLU A 86 8.44 -0.24 17.12
N ASP A 87 7.60 -0.53 16.12
CA ASP A 87 7.01 -1.87 15.92
C ASP A 87 8.09 -2.95 15.74
N LEU A 88 9.15 -2.63 15.00
CA LEU A 88 10.30 -3.51 14.80
C LEU A 88 11.09 -3.73 16.09
N ALA A 89 11.33 -2.67 16.86
CA ALA A 89 12.05 -2.75 18.13
C ALA A 89 11.27 -3.57 19.18
N ASP A 90 9.97 -3.32 19.32
CA ASP A 90 9.08 -4.04 20.22
C ASP A 90 8.97 -5.52 19.83
N SER A 91 8.81 -5.80 18.54
CA SER A 91 8.80 -7.18 18.03
C SER A 91 10.11 -7.90 18.33
N ALA A 92 11.26 -7.24 18.15
CA ALA A 92 12.56 -7.83 18.49
C ALA A 92 12.71 -8.12 19.99
N GLY A 93 12.18 -7.26 20.87
CA GLY A 93 12.11 -7.51 22.31
C GLY A 93 11.28 -8.76 22.63
N ARG A 94 10.04 -8.80 22.12
CA ARG A 94 9.09 -9.91 22.34
C ARG A 94 9.63 -11.25 21.83
N ILE A 95 10.29 -11.28 20.68
CA ILE A 95 10.91 -12.50 20.16
C ILE A 95 11.98 -13.04 21.12
N ARG A 96 12.82 -12.17 21.73
CA ARG A 96 13.84 -12.61 22.70
C ARG A 96 13.21 -13.16 23.99
N GLU A 97 12.13 -12.56 24.47
CA GLU A 97 11.39 -13.07 25.64
C GLU A 97 10.83 -14.47 25.38
N VAL A 98 10.20 -14.67 24.21
CA VAL A 98 9.67 -15.98 23.80
C VAL A 98 10.79 -17.02 23.73
N LEU A 99 11.94 -16.68 23.15
CA LEU A 99 13.11 -17.56 23.10
C LEU A 99 13.64 -17.94 24.49
N GLY A 100 13.57 -17.02 25.46
CA GLY A 100 13.94 -17.28 26.85
C GLY A 100 12.97 -18.21 27.58
N ALA A 101 11.68 -18.14 27.26
CA ALA A 101 10.63 -18.94 27.91
C ALA A 101 10.56 -20.39 27.41
N ILE A 102 11.06 -20.68 26.20
CA ILE A 102 11.07 -22.02 25.61
C ILE A 102 12.37 -22.81 25.87
N ARG A 103 13.26 -22.28 26.70
CA ARG A 103 14.54 -22.90 27.09
C ARG A 103 14.46 -23.49 28.50
#